data_AF-A0A1E7ISN6-F1
#
_entry.id   AF-A0A1E7ISN6-F1
#
_cell.length_a   1.000
_cell.length_b   1.000
_cell.length_c   1.000
_cell.angle_alpha   90.00
_cell.angle_beta   90.00
_cell.angle_gamma   90.00
#
_symmetry.space_group_name_H-M   'P 1'
#
loop_
_entity.id
_entity.type
_entity.pdbx_description
1 polymer ?
#
loop_
_entity_poly.entity_id
_entity_poly.type
_entity_poly.pdbx_seq_one_letter_code
_entity_poly.pdbx_strand_id
1 'polypeptide(L)'
;MDMVVGVAVGLIVLAAVFSLAPLIGEKIDASIEIPSGSVWNSTEHADIPTGVSIWSDNASLLGLVVLVIIIGLAIFYIRNMGGGGGLN
;
A
#
# COMPACT_ATOMS: atom_id res chain seq x y z
N MET A 1 14.74 -2.39 19.57
CA MET A 1 13.29 -2.37 19.32
C MET A 1 12.84 -3.83 19.32
N ASP A 2 11.83 -4.19 20.10
CA ASP A 2 11.27 -5.55 20.07
C ASP A 2 10.80 -5.86 18.64
N MET A 3 11.10 -7.07 18.14
CA MET A 3 10.72 -7.52 16.80
C MET A 3 9.21 -7.37 16.58
N VAL A 4 8.41 -7.64 17.61
CA VAL A 4 6.95 -7.48 17.55
C VAL A 4 6.58 -6.02 17.29
N VAL A 5 7.26 -5.09 17.95
CA VAL A 5 7.05 -3.65 17.77
C VAL A 5 7.49 -3.21 16.38
N GLY A 6 8.60 -3.74 15.84
CA GLY A 6 9.05 -3.46 14.48
C GLY A 6 8.04 -3.90 13.41
N VAL A 7 7.49 -5.10 13.56
CA VAL A 7 6.44 -5.62 12.65
C VAL A 7 5.15 -4.81 12.76
N ALA A 8 4.72 -4.48 13.99
CA ALA A 8 3.53 -3.68 14.20
C ALA A 8 3.64 -2.29 13.54
N VAL A 9 4.79 -1.61 13.72
CA VAL A 9 5.05 -0.32 13.07
C VAL A 9 5.05 -0.45 11.55
N GLY A 10 5.70 -1.48 10.99
CA GLY A 10 5.70 -1.71 9.54
C GLY A 10 4.31 -1.92 8.95
N LEU A 11 3.47 -2.72 9.62
CA LEU A 11 2.08 -2.95 9.19
C LEU A 11 1.22 -1.69 9.31
N ILE A 12 1.40 -0.90 10.38
CA ILE A 12 0.67 0.36 10.57
C ILE A 12 1.05 1.37 9.48
N VAL A 13 2.34 1.48 9.13
CA VAL A 13 2.79 2.37 8.05
C VAL A 13 2.20 1.93 6.71
N LEU A 14 2.16 0.63 6.41
CA LEU A 14 1.53 0.13 5.19
C LEU A 14 0.04 0.44 5.15
N ALA A 15 -0.68 0.25 6.26
CA ALA A 15 -2.10 0.60 6.36
C ALA A 15 -2.34 2.11 6.19
N ALA A 16 -1.46 2.94 6.76
CA ALA A 16 -1.52 4.39 6.63
C ALA A 16 -1.30 4.83 5.18
N VAL A 17 -0.30 4.28 4.48
CA VAL A 17 -0.03 4.59 3.07
C VAL A 17 -1.19 4.16 2.18
N PHE A 18 -1.71 2.95 2.40
CA PHE A 18 -2.84 2.43 1.62
C PHE A 18 -4.11 3.31 1.75
N SER A 19 -4.37 3.83 2.95
CA SER A 19 -5.57 4.65 3.23
C SER A 19 -5.41 6.12 2.88
N LEU A 20 -4.21 6.71 3.01
CA LEU A 20 -4.00 8.14 2.78
C LEU A 20 -3.79 8.51 1.32
N ALA A 21 -3.20 7.63 0.52
CA ALA A 21 -2.89 7.94 -0.86
C ALA A 21 -4.11 8.17 -1.78
N PRO A 22 -5.23 7.41 -1.70
CA PRO A 22 -6.45 7.73 -2.44
C PRO A 22 -6.98 9.13 -2.07
N LEU A 23 -6.95 9.46 -0.78
CA LEU A 23 -7.42 10.76 -0.28
C LEU A 23 -6.57 11.92 -0.83
N ILE A 24 -5.26 11.71 -0.99
CA ILE A 24 -4.38 12.69 -1.62
C ILE A 24 -4.71 12.83 -3.11
N GLY A 25 -4.95 11.72 -3.82
CA GLY A 25 -5.36 11.72 -5.22
C GLY A 25 -6.64 12.51 -5.46
N GLU A 26 -7.68 12.26 -4.66
CA GLU A 26 -8.95 12.98 -4.73
C GLU A 26 -8.78 14.49 -4.53
N LYS A 27 -7.96 14.89 -3.54
CA LYS A 27 -7.68 16.31 -3.27
C LYS A 27 -6.90 16.99 -4.39
N ILE A 28 -6.02 16.26 -5.07
CA ILE A 28 -5.28 16.77 -6.23
C ILE A 28 -6.24 16.95 -7.41
N ASP A 29 -7.08 15.95 -7.69
CA ASP A 29 -8.04 16.01 -8.79
C ASP A 29 -9.09 17.13 -8.57
N ALA A 30 -9.47 17.38 -7.32
CA ALA A 30 -10.39 18.46 -6.96
C ALA A 30 -9.72 19.83 -6.75
N SER A 31 -8.40 19.93 -6.86
CA SER A 31 -7.68 21.18 -6.56
C SER A 31 -7.89 22.29 -7.60
N ILE A 32 -8.34 21.92 -8.80
CA ILE A 32 -8.58 22.83 -9.91
C ILE A 32 -9.91 22.46 -10.55
N GLU A 33 -10.79 23.46 -10.68
CA GLU A 33 -12.02 23.29 -11.44
C GLU A 33 -11.69 23.33 -12.93
N ILE A 34 -11.88 22.21 -13.62
CA ILE A 34 -11.65 22.11 -15.06
C ILE A 34 -12.95 22.48 -15.79
N PRO A 35 -12.95 23.51 -16.65
CA PRO A 35 -14.16 23.93 -17.38
C PRO A 35 -14.76 22.80 -18.23
N SER A 36 -16.08 22.85 -18.44
CA SER A 36 -16.78 22.01 -19.41
C SER A 36 -16.26 22.27 -20.83
N GLY A 37 -16.12 21.22 -21.64
CA GLY A 37 -15.54 21.26 -22.99
C GLY A 37 -14.00 21.26 -23.03
N SER A 38 -13.34 21.20 -21.87
CA SER A 38 -11.90 20.99 -21.79
C SER A 38 -11.55 19.54 -22.09
N VAL A 39 -10.54 19.33 -22.94
CA VAL A 39 -9.96 18.00 -23.21
C VAL A 39 -9.39 17.32 -21.96
N TRP A 40 -9.21 18.06 -20.86
CA TRP A 40 -8.72 17.55 -19.58
C TRP A 40 -9.84 17.28 -18.57
N ASN A 41 -11.11 17.48 -18.96
CA ASN A 41 -12.24 17.25 -18.08
C ASN A 41 -12.54 15.75 -17.97
N SER A 42 -12.11 15.12 -16.88
CA SER A 42 -12.31 13.68 -16.62
C SER A 42 -13.77 13.27 -16.43
N THR A 43 -14.68 14.23 -16.23
CA THR A 43 -16.13 13.97 -16.18
C THR A 43 -16.72 13.81 -17.59
N GLU A 44 -16.18 14.52 -18.57
CA GLU A 44 -16.60 14.46 -19.99
C GLU A 44 -15.78 13.46 -20.80
N HIS A 45 -14.56 13.14 -20.34
CA HIS A 45 -13.61 12.23 -20.98
C HIS A 45 -13.22 11.11 -20.00
N ALA A 46 -13.97 10.00 -20.05
CA ALA A 46 -13.81 8.85 -19.14
C ALA A 46 -12.48 8.09 -19.29
N ASP A 47 -11.73 8.39 -20.35
CA ASP A 47 -10.41 7.87 -20.68
C ASP A 47 -9.27 8.58 -19.92
N ILE A 48 -9.56 9.67 -19.21
CA ILE A 48 -8.58 10.39 -18.39
C ILE A 48 -8.46 9.69 -17.01
N PRO A 49 -7.28 9.15 -16.66
CA PRO A 49 -7.07 8.54 -15.36
C PRO A 49 -7.13 9.60 -14.25
N THR A 50 -7.80 9.28 -13.16
CA THR A 50 -7.77 10.06 -11.90
C THR A 50 -6.62 9.63 -11.02
N GLY A 51 -6.15 10.51 -10.13
CA GLY A 51 -5.13 10.16 -9.13
C GLY A 51 -5.57 8.97 -8.26
N VAL A 52 -6.86 8.87 -7.96
CA VAL A 52 -7.44 7.72 -7.25
C VAL A 52 -7.34 6.44 -8.07
N SER A 53 -7.69 6.47 -9.37
CA SER A 53 -7.65 5.28 -10.22
C SER A 53 -6.24 4.71 -10.37
N ILE A 54 -5.25 5.58 -10.60
CA ILE A 54 -3.84 5.20 -10.69
C ILE A 54 -3.37 4.58 -9.38
N TRP A 55 -3.79 5.14 -8.25
CA TRP A 55 -3.43 4.58 -6.96
C TRP A 55 -4.07 3.21 -6.73
N SER A 56 -5.37 3.06 -6.97
CA SER A 56 -6.10 1.80 -6.81
C SER A 56 -5.50 0.67 -7.63
N ASP A 57 -5.04 0.94 -8.86
CA ASP A 57 -4.38 -0.05 -9.71
C ASP A 57 -3.05 -0.53 -9.09
N ASN A 58 -2.25 0.41 -8.59
CA ASN A 58 -0.97 0.10 -7.94
C ASN A 58 -1.11 -0.48 -6.53
N ALA A 59 -2.22 -0.21 -5.84
CA ALA A 59 -2.49 -0.72 -4.50
C ALA A 59 -2.60 -2.25 -4.47
N SER A 60 -2.92 -2.88 -5.61
CA SER A 60 -2.85 -4.34 -5.76
C SER A 60 -1.44 -4.90 -5.47
N LEU A 61 -0.38 -4.15 -5.81
CA LEU A 61 1.02 -4.52 -5.56
C LEU A 61 1.37 -4.46 -4.07
N LEU A 62 0.70 -3.62 -3.28
CA LEU A 62 0.88 -3.60 -1.81
C LEU A 62 0.43 -4.92 -1.18
N GLY A 63 -0.57 -5.59 -1.75
CA GLY A 63 -0.97 -6.93 -1.35
C GLY A 63 0.19 -7.94 -1.47
N LEU A 64 0.99 -7.83 -2.54
CA LEU A 64 2.19 -8.66 -2.72
C LEU A 64 3.26 -8.34 -1.67
N VAL A 65 3.46 -7.06 -1.32
CA VAL A 65 4.42 -6.66 -0.28
C VAL A 65 4.03 -7.25 1.07
N VAL A 66 2.75 -7.19 1.44
CA VAL A 66 2.24 -7.81 2.68
C VAL A 66 2.48 -9.32 2.68
N LEU A 67 2.24 -9.99 1.55
CA LEU A 67 2.51 -11.42 1.39
C LEU A 67 4.00 -11.75 1.63
N VAL A 68 4.92 -10.97 1.05
CA VAL A 68 6.37 -11.15 1.26
C VAL A 68 6.75 -10.97 2.74
N ILE A 69 6.18 -9.99 3.43
CA ILE A 69 6.42 -9.79 4.87
C ILE A 69 5.97 -11.01 5.67
N ILE A 70 4.77 -11.55 5.38
CA ILE A 70 4.25 -12.75 6.04
C ILE A 70 5.17 -13.95 5.81
N ILE A 71 5.61 -14.17 4.56
CA ILE A 71 6.55 -15.26 4.22
C ILE A 71 7.87 -15.09 4.98
N GLY A 72 8.42 -13.88 5.02
CA GLY A 72 9.64 -13.57 5.75
C GLY A 72 9.52 -13.86 7.25
N LEU A 73 8.39 -13.50 7.86
CA LEU A 73 8.10 -13.81 9.26
C LEU A 73 7.95 -15.31 9.52
N ALA A 74 7.27 -16.04 8.63
CA ALA A 74 7.14 -17.49 8.73
C ALA A 74 8.51 -18.19 8.67
N ILE A 75 9.37 -17.79 7.72
CA ILE A 75 10.74 -18.33 7.59
C ILE A 75 11.56 -18.01 8.84
N PHE A 76 11.49 -16.76 9.33
CA PHE A 76 12.19 -16.35 10.53
C PHE A 76 11.76 -17.19 11.74
N TYR A 77 10.46 -17.38 11.93
CA TYR A 77 9.90 -18.17 13.04
C TYR A 77 10.32 -19.63 12.98
N ILE A 78 10.22 -20.27 11.80
CA ILE A 78 10.64 -21.66 11.58
C ILE A 78 12.15 -21.81 11.86
N ARG A 79 12.98 -20.88 11.38
CA ARG A 79 14.43 -20.91 11.61
C ARG A 79 14.79 -20.75 13.09
N ASN A 80 14.09 -19.85 13.79
CA ASN A 80 14.34 -19.61 15.21
C ASN A 80 13.86 -20.77 16.10
N MET A 81 12.80 -21.49 15.69
CA MET A 81 12.35 -22.71 16.37
C MET A 81 13.21 -23.94 16.04
N GLY A 82 13.67 -24.08 14.79
CA GLY A 82 14.54 -25.17 14.36
C GLY A 82 15.97 -25.09 14.90
N GLY A 83 16.41 -23.90 15.34
CA GLY A 83 17.73 -23.70 15.96
C GLY A 83 17.82 -24.04 17.46
N GLY A 84 16.70 -24.32 18.12
CA GLY A 84 16.65 -24.66 19.56
C GLY A 84 16.62 -26.16 19.87
N GLY A 85 16.69 -27.02 18.84
CA GLY A 85 16.47 -28.47 18.96
C GLY A 85 17.68 -29.33 18.61
N GLY A 86 18.90 -28.88 18.86
CA GLY A 86 20.13 -29.59 18.50
C GLY A 86 21.20 -29.62 19.57
N LEU A 87 21.08 -30.60 20.47
CA LEU A 87 22.11 -31.29 21.29
C LEU A 87 22.83 -30.50 22.41
N ASN A 88 22.72 -31.04 23.65
CA ASN A 88 23.60 -30.90 24.83
C ASN A 88 24.25 -29.55 25.13
#